data_AF-A0A9C9G387-F1
#
_entry.id   AF-A0A9C9G387-F1
#
_cell.length_a   1.000
_cell.length_b   1.000
_cell.length_c   1.000
_cell.angle_alpha   90.00
_cell.angle_beta   90.00
_cell.angle_gamma   90.00
#
_symmetry.space_group_name_H-M   'P 1'
#
loop_
_entity.id
_entity.type
_entity.pdbx_description
1 polymer ?
#
loop_
_entity_poly.entity_id
_entity_poly.type
_entity_poly.pdbx_seq_one_letter_code
_entity_poly.pdbx_strand_id
1 'polypeptide(L)'
;MILDPTSSLLANLFWITLLAVIVSSASGVLKAGFKQFDLFGVIIIAIATGLGGGSLRDMLLDRDVFWISDQIFFIASLVSAIIIFIAARLIIVPPRYFLVADAAGLATFAIAG
;
A
#
# COMPACT_ATOMS: atom_id res chain seq x y z
N MET A 1 11.49 2.10 33.82
CA MET A 1 10.74 1.91 32.56
C MET A 1 11.69 2.29 31.43
N ILE A 2 12.58 1.37 31.06
CA ILE A 2 13.57 1.58 30.01
C ILE A 2 12.79 1.47 28.71
N LEU A 3 12.54 2.60 28.06
CA LEU A 3 12.05 2.61 26.68
C LEU A 3 13.24 2.16 25.84
N ASP A 4 13.34 0.88 25.51
CA ASP A 4 14.31 0.41 24.52
C ASP A 4 14.00 1.14 23.22
N PRO A 5 14.88 2.04 22.73
CA PRO A 5 14.59 2.86 21.56
C PRO A 5 14.26 2.01 20.32
N THR A 6 14.82 0.80 20.27
CA THR A 6 14.54 -0.22 19.25
C THR A 6 13.06 -0.59 19.16
N SER A 7 12.36 -0.75 20.28
CA SER A 7 10.93 -1.10 20.30
C SER A 7 10.05 0.01 19.71
N SER A 8 10.35 1.26 20.04
CA SER A 8 9.63 2.43 19.49
C SER A 8 9.90 2.64 18.00
N LEU A 9 11.12 2.36 17.54
CA LEU A 9 11.48 2.46 16.11
C LEU A 9 10.78 1.38 15.29
N LEU A 10 10.71 0.14 15.79
CA LEU A 10 9.97 -0.93 15.12
C LEU A 10 8.47 -0.62 15.01
N ALA A 11 7.88 -0.06 16.08
CA ALA A 11 6.49 0.38 16.04
C ALA A 11 6.26 1.48 15.00
N ASN A 12 7.12 2.50 14.95
CA ASN A 12 7.01 3.58 13.97
C ASN A 12 7.16 3.06 12.53
N LEU A 13 8.14 2.19 12.28
CA LEU A 13 8.38 1.61 10.95
C LEU A 13 7.20 0.75 10.49
N PHE A 14 6.58 0.01 11.42
CA PHE A 14 5.38 -0.76 11.15
C PHE A 14 4.22 0.13 10.67
N TRP A 15 3.92 1.21 11.40
CA TRP A 15 2.85 2.14 11.03
C TRP A 15 3.11 2.85 9.70
N ILE A 16 4.36 3.28 9.46
CA ILE A 16 4.76 3.91 8.19
C ILE A 16 4.59 2.93 7.03
N THR A 17 5.02 1.69 7.19
CA THR A 17 4.89 0.64 6.17
C THR A 17 3.43 0.31 5.90
N LEU A 18 2.61 0.24 6.95
CA LEU A 18 1.17 -0.01 6.82
C LEU A 18 0.49 1.11 6.02
N LEU A 19 0.79 2.36 6.32
CA LEU A 19 0.29 3.50 5.56
C LEU A 19 0.79 3.48 4.11
N ALA A 20 2.06 3.14 3.89
CA ALA A 20 2.64 3.03 2.54
C ALA A 20 1.86 2.04 1.68
N VAL A 21 1.57 0.85 2.22
CA VAL A 21 0.80 -0.19 1.53
C VAL A 21 -0.61 0.30 1.22
N ILE A 22 -1.31 0.88 2.20
CA ILE A 22 -2.69 1.37 2.01
C ILE A 22 -2.75 2.42 0.90
N VAL A 23 -1.84 3.39 0.94
CA VAL A 23 -1.79 4.52 0.01
C VAL A 23 -1.38 4.08 -1.40
N SER A 24 -0.37 3.21 -1.54
CA SER A 24 0.02 2.67 -2.84
C SER A 24 -1.06 1.78 -3.45
N SER A 25 -1.70 0.91 -2.66
CA SER A 25 -2.82 0.09 -3.14
C SER A 25 -3.99 0.97 -3.61
N ALA A 26 -4.30 2.04 -2.88
CA ALA A 26 -5.32 3.00 -3.26
C ALA A 26 -4.99 3.72 -4.59
N SER A 27 -3.74 4.16 -4.77
CA SER A 27 -3.27 4.76 -6.04
C SER A 27 -3.45 3.78 -7.21
N GLY A 28 -3.06 2.51 -7.01
CA GLY A 28 -3.21 1.46 -8.01
C GLY A 28 -4.66 1.25 -8.46
N VAL A 29 -5.60 1.26 -7.50
CA VAL A 29 -7.04 1.10 -7.78
C VAL A 29 -7.59 2.31 -8.55
N LEU A 30 -7.24 3.53 -8.13
CA LEU A 30 -7.65 4.75 -8.83
C LEU A 30 -7.14 4.77 -10.27
N LYS A 31 -5.91 4.28 -10.50
CA LYS A 31 -5.34 4.14 -11.85
C LYS A 31 -6.07 3.07 -12.68
N ALA A 32 -6.47 1.96 -12.05
CA ALA A 32 -7.20 0.87 -12.67
C ALA A 32 -8.65 1.26 -13.04
N GLY A 33 -9.30 2.10 -12.21
CA GLY A 33 -10.69 2.52 -12.41
C GLY A 33 -10.95 3.21 -13.75
N PHE A 34 -9.95 3.84 -14.36
CA PHE A 34 -10.06 4.43 -15.69
C PHE A 34 -10.16 3.40 -16.83
N LYS A 35 -9.85 2.13 -16.58
CA LYS A 35 -9.71 1.09 -17.62
C LYS A 35 -10.83 0.04 -17.67
N GLN A 36 -11.99 0.29 -17.05
CA GLN A 36 -13.12 -0.68 -17.02
C GLN A 36 -12.72 -2.07 -16.51
N PHE A 37 -11.82 -2.16 -15.52
CA PHE A 37 -11.46 -3.43 -14.90
C PHE A 37 -12.55 -3.92 -13.94
N ASP A 38 -12.77 -5.25 -13.94
CA ASP A 38 -13.61 -5.93 -12.94
C ASP A 38 -12.92 -5.94 -11.56
N LEU A 39 -13.68 -6.19 -10.49
CA LEU A 39 -13.23 -6.17 -9.10
C LEU A 39 -11.97 -7.03 -8.88
N PHE A 40 -11.92 -8.21 -9.52
CA PHE A 40 -10.76 -9.10 -9.43
C PHE A 40 -9.49 -8.46 -10.02
N GLY A 41 -9.60 -7.80 -11.18
CA GLY A 41 -8.48 -7.10 -11.80
C GLY A 41 -8.01 -5.91 -10.95
N VAL A 42 -8.95 -5.21 -10.33
CA VAL A 42 -8.64 -4.10 -9.41
C VAL A 42 -7.87 -4.59 -8.19
N ILE A 43 -8.26 -5.72 -7.59
CA ILE A 43 -7.56 -6.32 -6.45
C ILE A 43 -6.12 -6.69 -6.83
N ILE A 44 -5.91 -7.31 -8.00
CA ILE A 44 -4.57 -7.67 -8.48
C ILE A 44 -3.69 -6.42 -8.65
N ILE A 45 -4.21 -5.35 -9.27
CA ILE A 45 -3.44 -4.11 -9.46
C ILE A 45 -3.12 -3.46 -8.10
N ALA A 46 -4.07 -3.47 -7.15
CA ALA A 46 -3.86 -2.95 -5.82
C ALA A 46 -2.71 -3.68 -5.10
N ILE A 47 -2.76 -5.02 -5.09
CA ILE A 47 -1.73 -5.88 -4.49
C ILE A 47 -0.38 -5.63 -5.16
N ALA A 48 -0.33 -5.64 -6.50
CA ALA A 48 0.90 -5.41 -7.25
C ALA A 48 1.51 -4.02 -6.94
N THR A 49 0.68 -3.00 -6.74
CA THR A 49 1.15 -1.64 -6.47
C THR A 49 1.56 -1.44 -5.01
N GLY A 50 0.74 -1.89 -4.05
CA GLY A 50 0.98 -1.72 -2.63
C GLY A 50 2.07 -2.61 -2.05
N LEU A 51 2.14 -3.86 -2.50
CA LEU A 51 3.08 -4.85 -1.96
C LEU A 51 4.30 -5.04 -2.86
N GLY A 52 4.19 -4.72 -4.16
CA GLY A 52 5.25 -4.98 -5.13
C GLY A 52 6.56 -4.24 -4.83
N GLY A 53 6.49 -2.97 -4.42
CA GLY A 53 7.69 -2.19 -4.07
C GLY A 53 8.47 -2.77 -2.90
N GLY A 54 7.78 -3.06 -1.79
CA GLY A 54 8.38 -3.71 -0.62
C GLY A 54 8.87 -5.12 -0.91
N SER A 55 8.13 -5.89 -1.73
CA SER A 55 8.55 -7.23 -2.14
C SER A 55 9.81 -7.20 -2.98
N LEU A 56 9.91 -6.29 -3.94
CA LEU A 56 11.13 -6.10 -4.74
C LEU A 56 12.31 -5.70 -3.87
N ARG A 57 12.12 -4.78 -2.93
CA ARG A 57 13.16 -4.40 -1.96
C ARG A 57 13.64 -5.61 -1.16
N ASP A 58 12.72 -6.39 -0.60
CA ASP A 58 13.08 -7.53 0.25
C ASP A 58 13.80 -8.63 -0.56
N MET A 59 13.37 -8.88 -1.80
CA MET A 59 14.05 -9.81 -2.71
C MET A 59 15.46 -9.33 -3.10
N LEU A 60 15.65 -8.02 -3.33
CA LEU A 60 16.96 -7.44 -3.63
C LEU A 60 17.92 -7.48 -2.43
N LEU A 61 17.37 -7.52 -1.21
CA LEU A 61 18.12 -7.60 0.04
C LEU A 61 18.30 -9.03 0.56
N ASP A 62 17.86 -10.05 -0.20
CA ASP A 62 17.87 -11.46 0.18
C ASP A 62 17.15 -11.72 1.51
N ARG A 63 15.98 -11.10 1.69
CA ARG A 63 15.11 -11.23 2.87
C ARG A 63 13.76 -11.82 2.50
N ASP A 64 13.12 -12.45 3.48
CA ASP A 64 11.74 -12.87 3.36
C ASP A 64 10.83 -11.66 3.12
N VAL A 65 9.84 -11.86 2.26
CA VAL A 65 8.91 -10.80 1.88
C VAL A 65 8.03 -10.42 3.07
N PHE A 66 8.01 -9.13 3.42
CA PHE A 66 7.39 -8.64 4.65
C PHE A 66 5.92 -9.04 4.86
N TRP A 67 5.12 -9.14 3.80
CA TRP A 67 3.70 -9.50 3.90
C TRP A 67 3.46 -11.02 4.07
N ILE A 68 4.49 -11.84 3.86
CA ILE A 68 4.47 -13.27 4.24
C ILE A 68 4.75 -13.40 5.73
N SER A 69 5.65 -12.58 6.28
CA SER A 69 5.95 -12.54 7.71
C SER A 69 4.77 -11.99 8.52
N ASP A 70 4.08 -10.97 8.00
CA ASP A 70 2.89 -10.40 8.63
C ASP A 70 1.76 -10.17 7.61
N GLN A 71 0.72 -10.99 7.72
CA GLN A 71 -0.43 -10.96 6.81
C GLN A 71 -1.26 -9.67 6.93
N ILE A 72 -1.04 -8.86 7.96
CA ILE A 72 -1.78 -7.61 8.14
C ILE A 72 -1.56 -6.64 6.97
N PHE A 73 -0.38 -6.65 6.35
CA PHE A 73 -0.08 -5.84 5.17
C PHE A 73 -0.88 -6.28 3.95
N PHE A 74 -1.04 -7.60 3.77
CA PHE A 74 -1.87 -8.15 2.70
C PHE A 74 -3.34 -7.80 2.91
N ILE A 75 -3.85 -7.98 4.13
CA ILE A 75 -5.24 -7.64 4.49
C ILE A 75 -5.47 -6.14 4.32
N ALA A 76 -4.54 -5.28 4.74
CA ALA A 76 -4.64 -3.84 4.58
C ALA A 76 -4.70 -3.42 3.11
N SER A 77 -3.87 -4.03 2.25
CA SER A 77 -3.94 -3.83 0.80
C SER A 77 -5.30 -4.23 0.22
N LEU A 78 -5.83 -5.39 0.62
CA LEU A 78 -7.12 -5.89 0.13
C LEU A 78 -8.29 -4.99 0.57
N VAL A 79 -8.31 -4.60 1.85
CA VAL A 79 -9.33 -3.72 2.42
C VAL A 79 -9.27 -2.34 1.75
N SER A 80 -8.07 -1.78 1.58
CA SER A 80 -7.88 -0.53 0.83
C SER A 80 -8.43 -0.63 -0.59
N ALA A 81 -8.14 -1.72 -1.29
CA ALA A 81 -8.63 -1.94 -2.65
C ALA A 81 -10.16 -1.95 -2.75
N ILE A 82 -10.83 -2.67 -1.85
CA ILE A 82 -12.29 -2.78 -1.82
C ILE A 82 -12.93 -1.43 -1.49
N ILE A 83 -12.42 -0.73 -0.48
CA ILE A 83 -12.93 0.58 -0.07
C ILE A 83 -12.82 1.58 -1.22
N ILE A 84 -11.65 1.66 -1.86
CA ILE A 84 -11.41 2.61 -2.95
C ILE A 84 -12.21 2.23 -4.20
N PHE A 85 -12.38 0.94 -4.49
CA PHE A 85 -13.22 0.48 -5.60
C PHE A 85 -14.69 0.90 -5.42
N ILE A 86 -15.25 0.68 -4.22
CA ILE A 86 -16.63 1.09 -3.91
C ILE A 86 -16.75 2.62 -3.95
N ALA A 87 -15.80 3.34 -3.35
CA ALA A 87 -15.79 4.80 -3.35
C ALA A 87 -15.70 5.37 -4.78
N ALA A 88 -14.85 4.81 -5.63
CA ALA A 88 -14.69 5.22 -7.02
C ALA A 88 -15.94 4.93 -7.89
N ARG A 89 -16.79 3.99 -7.47
CA ARG A 89 -18.06 3.71 -8.15
C ARG A 89 -19.21 4.62 -7.67
N LEU A 90 -19.15 5.08 -6.43
CA LEU A 90 -20.15 5.98 -5.85
C LEU A 90 -19.85 7.46 -6.10
N ILE A 91 -18.59 7.84 -6.27
CA ILE A 91 -18.13 9.22 -6.35
C ILE A 91 -17.29 9.40 -7.62
N ILE A 92 -17.56 10.47 -8.38
CA ILE A 92 -16.68 10.89 -9.48
C ILE A 92 -15.39 11.43 -8.85
N VAL A 93 -14.36 10.58 -8.80
CA VAL A 93 -13.09 10.95 -8.16
C VAL A 93 -12.29 11.88 -9.08
N PRO A 94 -11.95 13.11 -8.65
CA PRO A 94 -11.13 14.00 -9.45
C PRO A 94 -9.72 13.40 -9.67
N PRO A 95 -9.12 13.55 -10.85
CA PRO A 95 -7.77 13.04 -11.15
C PRO A 95 -6.67 13.62 -10.25
N ARG A 96 -6.95 14.69 -9.50
CA ARG A 96 -6.02 15.29 -8.55
C ARG A 96 -5.79 14.46 -7.29
N TYR A 97 -6.78 13.66 -6.85
CA TYR A 97 -6.62 12.76 -5.70
C TYR A 97 -5.67 11.59 -5.99
N PHE A 98 -5.58 11.18 -7.26
CA PHE A 98 -4.60 10.20 -7.74
C PHE A 98 -3.16 10.68 -7.51
N LEU A 99 -2.86 11.93 -7.84
CA LEU A 99 -1.50 12.49 -7.72
C LEU A 99 -1.01 12.56 -6.26
N VAL A 100 -1.92 12.83 -5.32
CA VAL A 100 -1.61 12.92 -3.89
C VAL A 100 -1.35 11.55 -3.29
N ALA A 101 -2.17 10.54 -3.64
CA ALA A 101 -1.94 9.16 -3.20
C ALA A 101 -0.62 8.62 -3.74
N ASP A 102 -0.31 8.87 -5.01
CA ASP A 102 0.94 8.41 -5.63
C ASP A 102 2.18 9.05 -4.97
N ALA A 103 2.16 10.36 -4.75
CA ALA A 103 3.24 11.07 -4.07
C ALA A 103 3.42 10.61 -2.61
N ALA A 104 2.33 10.34 -1.90
CA ALA A 104 2.36 9.87 -0.52
C ALA A 104 2.91 8.43 -0.42
N GLY A 105 2.59 7.56 -1.38
CA GLY A 105 3.14 6.21 -1.49
C GLY A 105 4.65 6.22 -1.76
N LEU A 106 5.09 7.05 -2.71
CA LEU A 106 6.53 7.24 -2.98
C LEU A 106 7.28 7.77 -1.76
N ALA A 107 6.73 8.76 -1.06
CA ALA A 107 7.35 9.35 0.12
C ALA A 107 7.50 8.34 1.27
N THR A 108 6.46 7.53 1.54
CA THR A 108 6.53 6.53 2.61
C THR A 108 7.43 5.35 2.25
N PHE A 109 7.47 4.91 0.99
CA PHE A 109 8.43 3.90 0.55
C PHE A 109 9.88 4.40 0.55
N ALA A 110 10.13 5.68 0.25
CA ALA A 110 11.46 6.27 0.36
C ALA A 110 11.97 6.38 1.81
N ILE A 111 11.06 6.44 2.79
CA ILE A 111 11.41 6.47 4.22
C ILE A 111 11.57 5.05 4.78
N ALA A 112 10.76 4.10 4.31
CA ALA A 112 10.75 2.72 4.80
C ALA A 112 11.80 1.82 4.12
N GLY A 113 12.27 2.17 2.92
CA GLY A 113 13.30 1.46 2.16
C GLY A 113 14.71 1.86 2.54
#